data_AF-A0A7J7JIF6-F1
#
_entry.id   AF-A0A7J7JIF6-F1
#
_cell.length_a   1.000
_cell.length_b   1.000
_cell.length_c   1.000
_cell.angle_alpha   90.00
_cell.angle_beta   90.00
_cell.angle_gamma   90.00
#
_symmetry.space_group_name_H-M   'P 1'
#
loop_
_entity.id
_entity.type
_entity.pdbx_description
1 polymer ?
#
loop_
_entity_poly.entity_id
_entity_poly.type
_entity_poly.pdbx_seq_one_letter_code
_entity_poly.pdbx_strand_id
1 'polypeptide(L)'
;MDKERSPSDRHSGSHRHNRSHHSHHRSHRHDRDVDRYKHDRERNEKRRIDNRKKRGAEEDVSGFEYGKPEVKKEPEVEEDKAKPDYGLSGKLADDTNTFRGIVVKYNEPPEARKPKLKWRLYPFKGDTALPVLHVHRQSGYLLGRDRKVADIPIDHPSCSKQHAVLQFRSVEYTRDDGTKGRHTRPYIIDLGSANGTFINNKAIEAQRYVELREKDTIKFGYSSRDFVILHDNTQVSPSSSDAEG
;
A
#
# COMPACT_ATOMS: atom_id res chain seq x y z
N MET A 1 -67.57 -25.48 19.17
CA MET A 1 -67.94 -25.66 20.58
C MET A 1 -66.65 -25.66 21.37
N ASP A 2 -66.20 -24.48 21.79
CA ASP A 2 -66.45 -23.93 23.14
C ASP A 2 -65.55 -24.65 24.17
N LYS A 3 -64.72 -24.02 25.00
CA LYS A 3 -64.71 -22.64 25.50
C LYS A 3 -63.34 -22.33 26.13
N GLU A 4 -62.98 -21.05 26.04
CA GLU A 4 -61.98 -20.33 26.82
C GLU A 4 -62.06 -20.58 28.33
N ARG A 5 -60.96 -20.40 29.07
CA ARG A 5 -60.63 -19.17 29.84
C ARG A 5 -59.53 -19.41 30.88
N SER A 6 -58.54 -18.53 30.86
CA SER A 6 -57.70 -18.20 32.02
C SER A 6 -58.53 -17.56 33.14
N PRO A 7 -57.99 -17.49 34.37
CA PRO A 7 -57.71 -16.16 34.91
C PRO A 7 -56.45 -16.05 35.77
N SER A 8 -55.91 -14.83 35.75
CA SER A 8 -54.97 -14.25 36.71
C SER A 8 -55.60 -14.07 38.10
N ASP A 9 -54.83 -14.13 39.18
CA ASP A 9 -54.40 -12.92 39.92
C ASP A 9 -53.60 -13.23 41.20
N ARG A 10 -53.02 -12.14 41.73
CA ARG A 10 -51.86 -12.03 42.61
C ARG A 10 -52.19 -12.08 44.12
N HIS A 11 -51.10 -12.26 44.89
CA HIS A 11 -50.72 -11.59 46.17
C HIS A 11 -50.88 -12.28 47.54
N SER A 12 -49.76 -12.20 48.29
CA SER A 12 -49.57 -12.24 49.76
C SER A 12 -49.80 -13.59 50.47
N GLY A 13 -49.08 -14.01 51.50
CA GLY A 13 -47.98 -13.45 52.30
C GLY A 13 -47.69 -14.35 53.52
N SER A 14 -46.53 -14.13 54.15
CA SER A 14 -46.12 -14.55 55.51
C SER A 14 -45.74 -16.04 55.73
N HIS A 15 -44.49 -16.35 56.10
CA HIS A 15 -43.95 -16.56 57.48
C HIS A 15 -43.79 -18.06 57.78
N ARG A 16 -42.76 -18.64 58.41
CA ARG A 16 -41.43 -18.31 59.02
C ARG A 16 -40.72 -19.68 59.19
N HIS A 17 -39.39 -19.81 59.07
CA HIS A 17 -38.37 -20.02 60.13
C HIS A 17 -37.34 -21.05 59.58
N ASN A 18 -36.07 -21.17 59.98
CA ASN A 18 -35.01 -20.34 60.56
C ASN A 18 -33.77 -21.26 60.62
N ARG A 19 -32.55 -20.67 60.58
CA ARG A 19 -31.17 -21.21 60.76
C ARG A 19 -30.34 -20.93 59.49
N SER A 20 -29.20 -20.24 59.51
CA SER A 20 -28.22 -19.99 60.58
C SER A 20 -27.22 -18.91 60.17
N HIS A 21 -26.98 -17.96 61.10
CA HIS A 21 -25.69 -17.40 61.52
C HIS A 21 -24.54 -17.18 60.50
N HIS A 22 -24.21 -15.91 60.17
CA HIS A 22 -22.95 -15.21 60.56
C HIS A 22 -22.55 -14.03 59.62
N SER A 23 -22.09 -12.94 60.26
CA SER A 23 -21.15 -11.91 59.78
C SER A 23 -21.65 -10.75 58.89
N HIS A 24 -22.17 -9.70 59.52
CA HIS A 24 -22.09 -8.34 58.99
C HIS A 24 -21.03 -7.58 59.79
N HIS A 25 -19.95 -7.12 59.16
CA HIS A 25 -19.19 -5.89 59.49
C HIS A 25 -18.01 -5.74 58.52
N ARG A 26 -18.25 -5.29 57.27
CA ARG A 26 -17.13 -4.90 56.38
C ARG A 26 -17.45 -4.01 55.17
N SER A 27 -18.48 -3.16 55.22
CA SER A 27 -18.84 -2.31 54.06
C SER A 27 -18.64 -0.81 54.23
N HIS A 28 -17.97 -0.32 55.28
CA HIS A 28 -17.85 1.14 55.53
C HIS A 28 -16.41 1.69 55.53
N ARG A 29 -15.42 0.90 55.12
CA ARG A 29 -14.01 1.35 55.02
C ARG A 29 -13.48 1.52 53.60
N HIS A 30 -14.25 1.18 52.56
CA HIS A 30 -13.73 1.17 51.19
C HIS A 30 -14.24 2.32 50.30
N ASP A 31 -15.02 3.27 50.83
CA ASP A 31 -15.40 4.48 50.09
C ASP A 31 -14.54 5.70 50.44
N ARG A 32 -13.92 5.75 51.63
CA ARG A 32 -13.10 6.92 52.04
C ARG A 32 -11.74 7.02 51.34
N ASP A 33 -11.20 5.92 50.82
CA ASP A 33 -9.89 5.92 50.18
C ASP A 33 -9.93 6.34 48.71
N VAL A 34 -11.08 6.17 48.04
CA VAL A 34 -11.25 6.54 46.62
C VAL A 34 -11.41 8.05 46.44
N ASP A 35 -12.16 8.71 47.33
CA ASP A 35 -12.34 10.16 47.29
C ASP A 35 -11.05 10.94 47.60
N ARG A 36 -10.20 10.38 48.48
CA ARG A 36 -8.90 10.98 48.81
C ARG A 36 -7.94 11.01 47.62
N TYR A 37 -7.92 9.93 46.83
CA TYR A 37 -7.07 9.83 45.64
C TYR A 37 -7.51 10.77 44.51
N LYS A 38 -8.81 11.04 44.35
CA LYS A 38 -9.30 12.00 43.36
C LYS A 38 -8.95 13.44 43.73
N HIS A 39 -9.09 13.80 45.01
CA HIS A 39 -8.81 15.16 45.47
C HIS A 39 -7.32 15.52 45.40
N ASP A 40 -6.41 14.57 45.69
CA ASP A 40 -4.97 14.82 45.57
C ASP A 40 -4.53 15.00 44.10
N ARG A 41 -5.17 14.31 43.16
CA ARG A 41 -4.87 14.46 41.73
C ARG A 41 -5.27 15.83 41.21
N GLU A 42 -6.46 16.31 41.54
CA GLU A 42 -6.93 17.65 41.15
C GLU A 42 -6.09 18.77 41.78
N ARG A 43 -5.67 18.61 43.03
CA ARG A 43 -4.79 19.58 43.70
C ARG A 43 -3.42 19.65 43.04
N ASN A 44 -2.89 18.52 42.58
CA ASN A 44 -1.59 18.47 41.90
C ASN A 44 -1.66 19.05 40.47
N GLU A 45 -2.78 18.83 39.77
CA GLU A 45 -3.08 19.42 38.46
C GLU A 45 -3.15 20.96 38.55
N LYS A 46 -3.89 21.49 39.54
CA LYS A 46 -3.98 22.95 39.78
C LYS A 46 -2.63 23.57 40.11
N ARG A 47 -1.81 22.91 40.95
CA ARG A 47 -0.44 23.36 41.26
C ARG A 47 0.47 23.40 40.03
N ARG A 48 0.33 22.45 39.10
CA ARG A 48 1.10 22.43 37.85
C ARG A 48 0.70 23.57 36.92
N ILE A 49 -0.60 23.87 36.83
CA ILE A 49 -1.12 24.98 36.03
C ILE A 49 -0.69 26.33 36.61
N ASP A 50 -0.76 26.51 37.93
CA ASP A 50 -0.28 27.73 38.60
C ASP A 50 1.22 27.93 38.47
N ASN A 51 2.03 26.86 38.60
CA ASN A 51 3.48 26.95 38.37
C ASN A 51 3.82 27.29 36.90
N ARG A 52 3.00 26.86 35.94
CA ARG A 52 3.18 27.21 34.52
C ARG A 52 2.80 28.67 34.25
N LYS A 53 1.76 29.19 34.91
CA LYS A 53 1.38 30.61 34.84
C LYS A 53 2.40 31.52 35.54
N LYS A 54 2.96 31.12 36.68
CA LYS A 54 4.05 31.86 37.37
C LYS A 54 5.34 31.93 36.56
N ARG A 55 5.64 30.95 35.70
CA ARG A 55 6.84 30.95 34.85
C ARG A 55 6.67 31.70 33.53
N GLY A 56 5.46 32.13 33.17
CA GLY A 56 5.17 32.80 31.91
C GLY A 56 4.77 34.28 32.05
N ALA A 57 4.92 34.86 33.24
CA ALA A 57 4.44 36.22 33.56
C ALA A 57 5.43 36.99 34.45
N GLU A 58 6.72 36.95 34.13
CA GLU A 58 7.71 37.94 34.56
C GLU A 58 8.64 38.19 33.36
N GLU A 59 8.24 39.15 32.51
CA GLU A 59 9.21 39.93 31.76
C GLU A 59 9.89 40.89 32.73
N ASP A 60 11.18 41.09 32.45
CA ASP A 60 11.96 42.29 32.73
C ASP A 60 12.87 42.33 33.97
N VAL A 61 13.93 43.14 33.79
CA VAL A 61 14.88 43.77 34.73
C VAL A 61 16.08 43.03 35.34
N SER A 62 17.23 43.61 34.98
CA SER A 62 18.40 43.96 35.80
C SER A 62 19.62 43.03 35.77
N GLY A 63 20.73 43.61 35.32
CA GLY A 63 21.99 42.93 35.06
C GLY A 63 22.78 42.53 36.29
N PHE A 64 23.60 41.50 36.10
CA PHE A 64 24.81 41.28 36.87
C PHE A 64 25.94 40.89 35.91
N GLU A 65 26.86 41.84 35.76
CA GLU A 65 28.09 41.75 35.00
C GLU A 65 29.17 41.07 35.86
N TYR A 66 29.74 39.95 35.38
CA TYR A 66 31.01 39.41 35.87
C TYR A 66 31.88 39.05 34.67
N GLY A 67 32.89 39.88 34.44
CA GLY A 67 33.73 39.84 33.25
C GLY A 67 34.71 38.67 33.16
N LYS A 68 35.04 38.34 31.91
CA LYS A 68 36.36 37.90 31.40
C LYS A 68 36.30 37.85 29.84
N PRO A 69 37.46 37.95 29.16
CA PRO A 69 37.77 39.00 28.17
C PRO A 69 37.31 38.71 26.74
N GLU A 70 37.22 39.78 25.95
CA GLU A 70 36.91 39.79 24.51
C GLU A 70 37.67 38.72 23.72
N VAL A 71 36.94 37.73 23.24
CA VAL A 71 37.33 36.91 22.09
C VAL A 71 36.52 37.44 20.91
N LYS A 72 37.22 37.90 19.88
CA LYS A 72 36.63 38.35 18.61
C LYS A 72 35.65 37.28 18.11
N LYS A 73 34.34 37.59 18.14
CA LYS A 73 33.33 36.80 17.42
C LYS A 73 33.53 37.05 15.94
N GLU A 74 34.12 36.08 15.25
CA GLU A 74 33.85 35.87 13.83
C GLU A 74 32.32 35.67 13.66
N PRO A 75 31.72 36.08 12.53
CA PRO A 75 30.28 35.93 12.36
C PRO A 75 29.92 34.44 12.44
N GLU A 76 29.20 34.06 13.51
CA GLU A 76 28.43 32.82 13.55
C GLU A 76 27.51 32.88 12.33
N VAL A 77 27.85 32.12 11.29
CA VAL A 77 26.90 31.75 10.26
C VAL A 77 25.75 31.10 11.02
N GLU A 78 24.57 31.71 10.99
CA GLU A 78 23.36 31.04 11.43
C GLU A 78 23.27 29.75 10.63
N GLU A 79 23.69 28.64 11.23
CA GLU A 79 23.35 27.32 10.71
C GLU A 79 21.84 27.26 10.77
N ASP A 80 21.21 27.46 9.63
CA ASP A 80 19.80 27.16 9.39
C ASP A 80 19.56 25.75 9.93
N LYS A 81 19.01 25.66 11.15
CA LYS A 81 18.62 24.39 11.76
C LYS A 81 17.72 23.72 10.75
N ALA A 82 18.22 22.64 10.14
CA ALA A 82 17.51 21.92 9.11
C ALA A 82 16.11 21.62 9.65
N LYS A 83 15.09 22.21 9.01
CA LYS A 83 13.69 21.95 9.37
C LYS A 83 13.47 20.44 9.30
N PRO A 84 12.67 19.83 10.19
CA PRO A 84 12.40 18.41 10.13
C PRO A 84 11.90 18.05 8.74
N ASP A 85 12.66 17.22 8.02
CA ASP A 85 12.25 16.67 6.74
C ASP A 85 11.28 15.53 7.01
N TYR A 86 9.99 15.79 6.75
CA TYR A 86 8.93 14.79 6.82
C TYR A 86 8.78 13.99 5.51
N GLY A 87 9.70 14.17 4.57
CA GLY A 87 9.82 13.32 3.39
C GLY A 87 10.02 11.86 3.79
N LEU A 88 9.37 10.96 3.07
CA LEU A 88 9.59 9.53 3.24
C LEU A 88 11.04 9.20 2.88
N SER A 89 11.85 8.84 3.87
CA SER A 89 13.24 8.46 3.62
C SER A 89 13.26 7.19 2.75
N GLY A 90 13.82 7.28 1.54
CA GLY A 90 13.87 6.17 0.58
C GLY A 90 14.54 4.88 1.10
N LYS A 91 15.32 4.97 2.19
CA LYS A 91 16.02 3.85 2.83
C LYS A 91 15.11 2.67 3.20
N LEU A 92 13.85 2.92 3.59
CA LEU A 92 12.91 1.84 3.92
C LEU A 92 12.51 1.01 2.68
N ALA A 93 12.39 1.65 1.52
CA ALA A 93 12.11 0.96 0.26
C ALA A 93 13.34 0.17 -0.21
N ASP A 94 14.53 0.73 0.01
CA ASP A 94 15.80 0.07 -0.32
C ASP A 94 15.97 -1.24 0.47
N ASP A 95 15.64 -1.25 1.76
CA ASP A 95 15.78 -2.45 2.62
C ASP A 95 14.76 -3.55 2.29
N THR A 96 13.58 -3.20 1.76
CA THR A 96 12.47 -4.14 1.53
C THR A 96 12.44 -4.75 0.13
N ASN A 97 12.96 -4.05 -0.90
CA ASN A 97 12.83 -4.51 -2.29
C ASN A 97 14.14 -4.38 -3.10
N THR A 98 15.27 -4.78 -2.51
CA THR A 98 16.54 -4.85 -3.24
C THR A 98 16.72 -6.22 -3.89
N PHE A 99 16.84 -6.24 -5.22
CA PHE A 99 17.24 -7.40 -5.99
C PHE A 99 18.62 -7.17 -6.62
N ARG A 100 19.60 -8.03 -6.27
CA ARG A 100 20.98 -7.94 -6.77
C ARG A 100 21.62 -6.54 -6.62
N GLY A 101 21.33 -5.86 -5.52
CA GLY A 101 21.84 -4.52 -5.20
C GLY A 101 21.12 -3.38 -5.92
N ILE A 102 20.01 -3.64 -6.60
CA ILE A 102 19.17 -2.63 -7.24
C ILE A 102 17.77 -2.68 -6.62
N VAL A 103 17.28 -1.51 -6.23
CA VAL A 103 15.95 -1.34 -5.64
C VAL A 103 14.90 -1.48 -6.75
N VAL A 104 14.02 -2.45 -6.62
CA VAL A 104 12.91 -2.69 -7.55
C VAL A 104 11.75 -1.76 -7.17
N LYS A 105 11.27 -0.98 -8.14
CA LYS A 105 10.21 0.01 -7.91
C LYS A 105 8.84 -0.63 -7.71
N TYR A 106 8.65 -1.80 -8.29
CA TYR A 106 7.36 -2.48 -8.36
C TYR A 106 7.24 -3.58 -7.32
N ASN A 107 6.07 -3.69 -6.70
CA ASN A 107 5.71 -4.81 -5.87
C ASN A 107 4.49 -5.51 -6.47
N GLU A 108 4.51 -6.84 -6.50
CA GLU A 108 3.40 -7.60 -7.06
C GLU A 108 2.15 -7.42 -6.20
N PRO A 109 0.97 -7.21 -6.81
CA PRO A 109 -0.25 -7.00 -6.06
C PRO A 109 -0.78 -8.34 -5.51
N PRO A 110 -1.61 -8.34 -4.45
CA PRO A 110 -2.10 -9.57 -3.81
C PRO A 110 -2.93 -10.48 -4.74
N GLU A 111 -3.50 -9.92 -5.81
CA GLU A 111 -4.19 -10.64 -6.87
C GLU A 111 -3.27 -11.28 -7.93
N ALA A 112 -1.95 -11.10 -7.83
CA ALA A 112 -0.97 -11.69 -8.72
C ALA A 112 -1.08 -13.22 -8.72
N ARG A 113 -1.31 -13.82 -9.89
CA ARG A 113 -1.42 -15.29 -10.02
C ARG A 113 -0.84 -15.74 -11.35
N LYS A 114 -0.15 -16.86 -11.34
CA LYS A 114 0.34 -17.51 -12.57
C LYS A 114 -0.85 -17.93 -13.45
N PRO A 115 -0.85 -17.61 -14.75
CA PRO A 115 -1.95 -17.99 -15.65
C PRO A 115 -1.95 -19.50 -15.93
N LYS A 116 -3.14 -20.06 -16.15
CA LYS A 116 -3.31 -21.43 -16.63
C LYS A 116 -3.11 -21.55 -18.15
N LEU A 117 -3.49 -20.50 -18.89
CA LEU A 117 -3.29 -20.41 -20.34
C LEU A 117 -1.82 -20.15 -20.67
N LYS A 118 -1.33 -20.75 -21.75
CA LYS A 118 0.06 -20.54 -22.21
C LYS A 118 0.18 -19.26 -23.03
N TRP A 119 0.22 -18.15 -22.32
CA TRP A 119 0.60 -16.85 -22.88
C TRP A 119 2.05 -16.86 -23.37
N ARG A 120 2.25 -16.22 -24.53
CA ARG A 120 3.53 -16.01 -25.21
C ARG A 120 3.60 -14.57 -25.71
N LEU A 121 4.78 -13.97 -25.61
CA LEU A 121 5.13 -12.73 -26.30
C LEU A 121 5.97 -13.05 -27.54
N TYR A 122 5.60 -12.45 -28.65
CA TYR A 122 6.27 -12.56 -29.94
C TYR A 122 6.97 -11.23 -30.23
N PRO A 123 8.27 -11.13 -29.94
CA PRO A 123 9.05 -9.94 -30.28
C PRO A 123 9.36 -9.90 -31.77
N PHE A 124 9.19 -8.73 -32.37
CA PHE A 124 9.56 -8.42 -33.75
C PHE A 124 10.50 -7.22 -33.75
N LYS A 125 11.52 -7.24 -34.61
CA LYS A 125 12.37 -6.08 -34.89
C LYS A 125 12.22 -5.74 -36.36
N GLY A 126 11.35 -4.78 -36.67
CA GLY A 126 10.84 -4.63 -38.03
C GLY A 126 10.20 -5.94 -38.50
N ASP A 127 10.60 -6.43 -39.66
CA ASP A 127 10.04 -7.67 -40.25
C ASP A 127 10.70 -8.95 -39.72
N THR A 128 11.70 -8.83 -38.85
CA THR A 128 12.39 -10.00 -38.30
C THR A 128 11.73 -10.46 -37.01
N ALA A 129 11.18 -11.68 -37.02
CA ALA A 129 10.70 -12.36 -35.82
C ALA A 129 11.88 -12.80 -34.94
N LEU A 130 11.84 -12.44 -33.66
CA LEU A 130 12.81 -12.85 -32.64
C LEU A 130 12.28 -14.07 -31.85
N PRO A 131 13.14 -14.75 -31.07
CA PRO A 131 12.72 -15.91 -30.29
C PRO A 131 11.52 -15.63 -29.37
N VAL A 132 10.56 -16.54 -29.39
CA VAL A 132 9.30 -16.43 -28.63
C VAL A 132 9.56 -16.50 -27.13
N LEU A 133 8.92 -15.61 -26.37
CA LEU A 133 9.05 -15.53 -24.92
C LEU A 133 7.83 -16.14 -24.22
N HIS A 134 8.05 -17.18 -23.42
CA HIS A 134 6.98 -17.87 -22.70
C HIS A 134 6.66 -17.17 -21.37
N VAL A 135 5.73 -16.21 -21.42
CA VAL A 135 5.36 -15.40 -20.26
C VAL A 135 4.36 -16.04 -19.30
N HIS A 136 3.82 -17.23 -19.58
CA HIS A 136 2.90 -17.91 -18.65
C HIS A 136 3.57 -18.59 -17.44
N ARG A 137 4.90 -18.57 -17.35
CA ARG A 137 5.64 -19.37 -16.35
C ARG A 137 5.67 -18.75 -14.95
N GLN A 138 5.47 -17.44 -14.84
CA GLN A 138 5.50 -16.63 -13.62
C GLN A 138 4.25 -15.72 -13.56
N SER A 139 4.03 -15.05 -12.43
CA SER A 139 2.94 -14.08 -12.23
C SER A 139 3.25 -12.71 -12.82
N GLY A 140 4.51 -12.28 -12.83
CA GLY A 140 4.93 -10.99 -13.39
C GLY A 140 6.27 -11.09 -14.13
N TYR A 141 6.56 -10.12 -14.99
CA TYR A 141 7.84 -9.93 -15.67
C TYR A 141 8.19 -8.45 -15.73
N LEU A 142 9.38 -8.10 -15.26
CA LEU A 142 9.92 -6.76 -15.37
C LEU A 142 10.56 -6.55 -16.74
N LEU A 143 10.11 -5.51 -17.45
CA LEU A 143 10.66 -5.10 -18.73
C LEU A 143 11.46 -3.81 -18.56
N GLY A 144 12.66 -3.77 -19.14
CA GLY A 144 13.49 -2.58 -19.08
C GLY A 144 14.90 -2.77 -19.63
N ARG A 145 15.69 -1.70 -19.62
CA ARG A 145 17.05 -1.68 -20.16
C ARG A 145 18.07 -2.35 -19.24
N ASP A 146 17.83 -2.40 -17.93
CA ASP A 146 18.80 -2.93 -16.99
C ASP A 146 18.64 -4.45 -16.83
N ARG A 147 19.51 -5.20 -17.54
CA ARG A 147 19.51 -6.67 -17.56
C ARG A 147 19.78 -7.32 -16.19
N LYS A 148 20.29 -6.57 -15.20
CA LYS A 148 20.53 -7.13 -13.86
C LYS A 148 19.22 -7.46 -13.15
N VAL A 149 18.19 -6.66 -13.40
CA VAL A 149 16.86 -6.76 -12.77
C VAL A 149 15.76 -7.16 -13.74
N ALA A 150 15.84 -6.78 -15.02
CA ALA A 150 14.78 -7.06 -15.99
C ALA A 150 14.76 -8.54 -16.39
N ASP A 151 13.59 -9.15 -16.29
CA ASP A 151 13.33 -10.51 -16.79
C ASP A 151 13.31 -10.53 -18.32
N ILE A 152 12.74 -9.48 -18.93
CA ILE A 152 12.69 -9.30 -20.38
C ILE A 152 13.46 -8.02 -20.74
N PRO A 153 14.68 -8.14 -21.28
CA PRO A 153 15.52 -6.99 -21.55
C PRO A 153 15.07 -6.25 -22.82
N ILE A 154 14.92 -4.93 -22.68
CA ILE A 154 14.67 -4.00 -23.79
C ILE A 154 15.95 -3.19 -24.01
N ASP A 155 16.77 -3.64 -24.96
CA ASP A 155 18.08 -3.03 -25.25
C ASP A 155 17.92 -1.77 -26.11
N HIS A 156 17.28 -0.74 -25.56
CA HIS A 156 17.10 0.53 -26.25
C HIS A 156 17.36 1.73 -25.32
N PRO A 157 18.14 2.74 -25.74
CA PRO A 157 18.50 3.88 -24.90
C PRO A 157 17.29 4.72 -24.47
N SER A 158 16.22 4.76 -25.27
CA SER A 158 14.98 5.44 -24.88
C SER A 158 14.21 4.71 -23.78
N CYS A 159 14.59 3.49 -23.41
CA CYS A 159 13.89 2.72 -22.39
C CYS A 159 14.54 2.91 -21.01
N SER A 160 13.71 3.18 -20.00
CA SER A 160 14.11 3.20 -18.60
C SER A 160 14.72 1.86 -18.14
N LYS A 161 15.54 1.91 -17.08
CA LYS A 161 16.14 0.73 -16.44
C LYS A 161 15.08 -0.30 -16.04
N GLN A 162 14.05 0.18 -15.35
CA GLN A 162 12.79 -0.49 -15.05
C GLN A 162 11.72 0.32 -15.77
N HIS A 163 11.12 -0.22 -16.83
CA HIS A 163 10.25 0.52 -17.75
C HIS A 163 8.78 0.20 -17.50
N ALA A 164 8.43 -1.08 -17.57
CA ALA A 164 7.07 -1.56 -17.38
C ALA A 164 7.09 -2.97 -16.77
N VAL A 165 5.95 -3.40 -16.25
CA VAL A 165 5.74 -4.77 -15.78
C VAL A 165 4.56 -5.39 -16.50
N LEU A 166 4.78 -6.58 -17.06
CA LEU A 166 3.69 -7.46 -17.47
C LEU A 166 3.25 -8.25 -16.23
N GLN A 167 2.02 -8.05 -15.78
CA GLN A 167 1.47 -8.67 -14.58
C GLN A 167 0.22 -9.49 -14.90
N PHE A 168 0.22 -10.76 -14.53
CA PHE A 168 -0.96 -11.60 -14.53
C PHE A 168 -1.73 -11.42 -13.22
N ARG A 169 -3.01 -11.03 -13.32
CA ARG A 169 -3.89 -10.77 -12.17
C ARG A 169 -5.10 -11.69 -12.25
N SER A 170 -5.51 -12.23 -11.10
CA SER A 170 -6.74 -13.03 -11.00
C SER A 170 -7.92 -12.13 -10.66
N VAL A 171 -8.74 -11.86 -11.67
CA VAL A 171 -9.88 -10.95 -11.61
C VAL A 171 -11.17 -11.76 -11.49
N GLU A 172 -12.09 -11.29 -10.65
CA GLU A 172 -13.43 -11.88 -10.54
C GLU A 172 -14.25 -11.56 -11.79
N TYR A 173 -15.04 -12.52 -12.24
CA TYR A 173 -16.02 -12.30 -13.31
C TYR A 173 -17.32 -12.97 -12.95
N THR A 174 -18.43 -12.41 -13.42
CA THR A 174 -19.76 -13.01 -13.28
C THR A 174 -20.03 -13.84 -14.53
N ARG A 175 -20.40 -15.10 -14.34
CA ARG A 175 -20.86 -15.98 -15.41
C ARG A 175 -22.31 -15.66 -15.78
N ASP A 176 -22.75 -16.18 -16.93
CA ASP A 176 -24.13 -16.03 -17.39
C ASP A 176 -25.15 -16.70 -16.44
N ASP A 177 -24.70 -17.69 -15.65
CA ASP A 177 -25.49 -18.35 -14.60
C ASP A 177 -25.56 -17.56 -13.27
N GLY A 178 -24.97 -16.36 -13.22
CA GLY A 178 -24.91 -15.51 -12.02
C GLY A 178 -23.86 -15.93 -10.99
N THR A 179 -23.14 -17.04 -11.19
CA THR A 179 -22.07 -17.46 -10.29
C THR A 179 -20.81 -16.63 -10.50
N LYS A 180 -20.07 -16.40 -9.41
CA LYS A 180 -18.77 -15.74 -9.47
C LYS A 180 -17.70 -16.76 -9.88
N GLY A 181 -16.85 -16.36 -10.82
CA GLY A 181 -15.65 -17.07 -11.21
C GLY A 181 -14.42 -16.19 -11.09
N ARG A 182 -13.24 -16.77 -11.29
CA ARG A 182 -11.98 -16.04 -11.38
C ARG A 182 -11.25 -16.41 -12.65
N HIS A 183 -10.78 -15.40 -13.38
CA HIS A 183 -9.93 -15.57 -14.55
C HIS A 183 -8.61 -14.83 -14.35
N THR A 184 -7.53 -15.44 -14.82
CA THR A 184 -6.22 -14.78 -14.79
C THR A 184 -6.00 -14.08 -16.11
N ARG A 185 -5.88 -12.75 -16.07
CA ARG A 185 -5.72 -11.90 -17.25
C ARG A 185 -4.39 -11.15 -17.22
N PRO A 186 -3.73 -10.93 -18.38
CA PRO A 186 -2.53 -10.11 -18.45
C PRO A 186 -2.88 -8.63 -18.37
N TYR A 187 -2.07 -7.89 -17.62
CA TYR A 187 -2.07 -6.44 -17.55
C TYR A 187 -0.66 -5.93 -17.78
N ILE A 188 -0.54 -4.73 -18.32
CA ILE A 188 0.71 -3.99 -18.35
C ILE A 188 0.58 -2.72 -17.51
N ILE A 189 1.64 -2.41 -16.77
CA ILE A 189 1.76 -1.17 -16.02
C ILE A 189 3.10 -0.52 -16.35
N ASP A 190 3.06 0.74 -16.78
CA ASP A 190 4.25 1.55 -16.97
C ASP A 190 4.73 2.08 -15.60
N LEU A 191 6.03 1.97 -15.29
CA LEU A 191 6.61 2.32 -13.99
C LEU A 191 7.10 3.78 -13.92
N GLY A 192 6.46 4.69 -14.66
CA GLY A 192 6.91 6.07 -14.81
C GLY A 192 8.14 6.15 -15.71
N SER A 193 8.05 5.50 -16.87
CA SER A 193 9.12 5.49 -17.85
C SER A 193 9.28 6.86 -18.53
N ALA A 194 10.49 7.19 -18.98
CA ALA A 194 10.78 8.52 -19.53
C ALA A 194 10.08 8.79 -20.88
N ASN A 195 9.89 7.74 -21.69
CA ASN A 195 9.35 7.86 -23.05
C ASN A 195 8.01 7.12 -23.22
N GLY A 196 7.44 6.61 -22.13
CA GLY A 196 6.14 5.93 -22.12
C GLY A 196 6.15 4.52 -22.72
N THR A 197 5.04 3.84 -22.45
CA THR A 197 4.65 2.55 -23.03
C THR A 197 3.46 2.76 -23.95
N PHE A 198 3.39 2.00 -25.03
CA PHE A 198 2.35 2.09 -26.03
C PHE A 198 1.71 0.72 -26.27
N ILE A 199 0.38 0.70 -26.38
CA ILE A 199 -0.38 -0.47 -26.79
C ILE A 199 -1.14 -0.11 -28.06
N ASN A 200 -0.98 -0.90 -29.12
CA ASN A 200 -1.58 -0.66 -30.44
C ASN A 200 -1.31 0.79 -30.92
N ASN A 201 -0.06 1.24 -30.77
CA ASN A 201 0.43 2.60 -31.09
C ASN A 201 -0.23 3.74 -30.28
N LYS A 202 -0.96 3.44 -29.21
CA LYS A 202 -1.53 4.44 -28.30
C LYS A 202 -0.79 4.44 -26.98
N ALA A 203 -0.36 5.62 -26.53
CA ALA A 203 0.28 5.77 -25.24
C ALA A 203 -0.68 5.41 -24.11
N ILE A 204 -0.19 4.67 -23.12
CA ILE A 204 -0.94 4.37 -21.90
C ILE A 204 -0.52 5.31 -20.77
N GLU A 205 -1.41 5.47 -19.79
CA GLU A 205 -1.12 6.23 -18.57
C GLU A 205 -0.08 5.49 -17.71
N ALA A 206 0.88 6.25 -17.19
CA ALA A 206 1.86 5.72 -16.24
C ALA A 206 1.19 5.28 -14.92
N GLN A 207 1.78 4.29 -14.26
CA GLN A 207 1.36 3.76 -12.95
C GLN A 207 -0.08 3.24 -12.89
N ARG A 208 -0.68 2.93 -14.05
CA ARG A 208 -2.02 2.35 -14.15
C ARG A 208 -1.96 1.00 -14.87
N TYR A 209 -2.68 0.02 -14.34
CA TYR A 209 -2.84 -1.27 -15.02
C TYR A 209 -3.77 -1.12 -16.21
N VAL A 210 -3.27 -1.48 -17.39
CA VAL A 210 -4.04 -1.61 -18.63
C VAL A 210 -4.15 -3.08 -18.99
N GLU A 211 -5.37 -3.57 -19.20
CA GLU A 211 -5.61 -4.96 -19.59
C GLU A 211 -5.08 -5.20 -21.01
N LEU A 212 -4.31 -6.27 -21.17
CA LEU A 212 -3.86 -6.72 -22.48
C LEU A 212 -4.83 -7.77 -23.02
N ARG A 213 -5.16 -7.64 -24.31
CA ARG A 213 -5.94 -8.61 -25.06
C ARG A 213 -5.05 -9.37 -26.02
N GLU A 214 -5.51 -10.53 -26.48
CA GLU A 214 -4.83 -11.24 -27.54
C GLU A 214 -4.66 -10.36 -28.79
N LYS A 215 -3.53 -10.52 -29.48
CA LYS A 215 -3.14 -9.74 -30.68
C LYS A 215 -2.76 -8.29 -30.39
N ASP A 216 -2.83 -7.81 -29.15
CA ASP A 216 -2.32 -6.50 -28.81
C ASP A 216 -0.81 -6.41 -29.08
N THR A 217 -0.40 -5.27 -29.63
CA THR A 217 1.00 -4.94 -29.90
C THR A 217 1.50 -3.94 -28.85
N ILE A 218 2.59 -4.26 -28.19
CA ILE A 218 3.20 -3.46 -27.12
C ILE A 218 4.53 -2.89 -27.62
N LYS A 219 4.74 -1.60 -27.40
CA LYS A 219 5.98 -0.89 -27.75
C LYS A 219 6.45 -0.04 -26.58
N PHE A 220 7.76 0.07 -26.42
CA PHE A 220 8.38 0.78 -25.30
C PHE A 220 9.27 1.92 -25.80
N GLY A 221 8.93 3.16 -25.41
CA GLY A 221 9.57 4.37 -25.94
C GLY A 221 9.72 4.34 -27.46
N TYR A 222 10.92 4.62 -27.95
CA TYR A 222 11.30 4.60 -29.36
C TYR A 222 12.00 3.31 -29.79
N SER A 223 11.80 2.21 -29.05
CA SER A 223 12.36 0.91 -29.42
C SER A 223 11.90 0.50 -30.82
N SER A 224 12.81 -0.05 -31.62
CA SER A 224 12.48 -0.71 -32.90
C SER A 224 11.85 -2.09 -32.71
N ARG A 225 11.81 -2.60 -31.48
CA ARG A 225 11.15 -3.87 -31.13
C ARG A 225 9.70 -3.63 -30.74
N ASP A 226 8.80 -4.37 -31.39
CA ASP A 226 7.39 -4.47 -31.05
C ASP A 226 7.10 -5.88 -30.49
N PHE A 227 6.15 -5.99 -29.56
CA PHE A 227 5.82 -7.26 -28.90
C PHE A 227 4.35 -7.57 -29.10
N VAL A 228 4.03 -8.69 -29.74
CA VAL A 228 2.64 -9.15 -29.87
C VAL A 228 2.34 -10.20 -28.81
N ILE A 229 1.23 -10.05 -28.09
CA ILE A 229 0.82 -11.00 -27.05
C ILE A 229 -0.27 -11.96 -27.55
N LEU A 230 -0.06 -13.26 -27.37
CA LEU A 230 -0.98 -14.31 -27.81
C LEU A 230 -1.01 -15.46 -26.80
N HIS A 231 -2.05 -16.29 -26.85
CA HIS A 231 -2.16 -17.53 -26.07
C HIS A 231 -2.58 -18.71 -26.96
N ASP A 232 -2.45 -19.94 -26.46
CA ASP A 232 -2.76 -21.18 -27.22
C ASP A 232 -4.14 -21.20 -27.90
N ASN A 233 -5.16 -20.59 -27.29
CA ASN A 233 -6.52 -20.61 -27.83
C ASN A 233 -6.80 -19.51 -28.87
N THR A 234 -5.80 -18.72 -29.27
CA THR A 234 -6.02 -17.64 -30.24
C THR A 234 -6.14 -18.22 -31.64
N GLN A 235 -7.29 -18.05 -32.28
CA GLN A 235 -7.45 -18.41 -33.69
C GLN A 235 -6.65 -17.43 -34.56
N VAL A 236 -5.55 -17.92 -35.12
CA VAL A 236 -4.76 -17.20 -36.13
C VAL A 236 -5.35 -17.55 -37.48
N SER A 237 -6.29 -16.73 -37.96
CA SER A 237 -6.68 -16.78 -39.38
C SER A 237 -5.49 -16.26 -40.20
N PRO A 238 -4.99 -17.01 -41.20
CA PRO A 238 -3.95 -16.50 -42.08
C PRO A 238 -4.49 -15.26 -42.79
N SER A 239 -3.82 -14.11 -42.60
CA SER A 239 -4.10 -12.91 -43.38
C SER A 239 -3.69 -13.20 -44.83
N SER A 240 -4.66 -13.18 -45.72
CA SER A 240 -4.49 -13.31 -47.17
C SER A 240 -3.70 -12.11 -47.71
N SER A 241 -2.39 -12.23 -47.80
CA SER A 241 -1.53 -11.26 -48.51
C SER A 241 -0.35 -11.95 -49.18
N ASP A 242 -0.62 -13.09 -49.83
CA ASP A 242 0.27 -13.73 -50.81
C ASP A 242 -0.61 -14.24 -51.96
N ALA A 243 -1.16 -13.31 -52.73
CA ALA A 243 -1.84 -13.59 -53.98
C ALA A 243 -1.77 -12.37 -54.90
N GLU A 244 -0.56 -12.00 -55.33
CA GLU A 244 -0.37 -11.45 -56.68
C GLU A 244 0.87 -12.12 -57.28
N GLY A 245 0.63 -12.83 -58.38
CA GLY A 245 1.65 -13.34 -59.29
C GLY A 245 1.84 -12.42 -60.47
#